data_AF-K5XS78-F1
#
_entry.id   AF-K5XS78-F1
#
_cell.length_a   1.000
_cell.length_b   1.000
_cell.length_c   1.000
_cell.angle_alpha   90.00
_cell.angle_beta   90.00
_cell.angle_gamma   90.00
#
_symmetry.space_group_name_H-M   'P 1'
#
loop_
_entity.id
_entity.type
_entity.pdbx_description
1 polymer ?
#
loop_
_entity_poly.entity_id
_entity_poly.type
_entity_poly.pdbx_seq_one_letter_code
_entity_poly.pdbx_strand_id
1 'polypeptide(L)'
;MQTDFSPAQLADKDIAASEAIIRKCVHCGFCTATCPTYVLGGNELDSPRGRIYLIKDMLENERVPGPEVVKHVDRCLSCLACMTTCPSGVNYMHLVDHARAYVETHYRRPLAERVLRAVVASVLPYPKRFRAALRLAGLARPLAGLLQGIRPLRPA
;
A
#
# COMPACT_ATOMS: atom_id res chain seq x y z
N MET A 1 6.93 0.78 20.79
CA MET A 1 5.47 1.02 20.77
C MET A 1 4.80 -0.10 21.55
N GLN A 2 3.79 0.19 22.39
CA GLN A 2 2.99 -0.86 23.02
C GLN A 2 2.16 -1.57 21.95
N THR A 3 2.03 -2.89 22.06
CA THR A 3 1.11 -3.69 21.26
C THR A 3 0.33 -4.64 22.14
N ASP A 4 -0.92 -4.91 21.74
CA ASP A 4 -1.93 -5.63 22.53
C ASP A 4 -2.47 -6.86 21.77
N PHE A 5 -1.59 -7.62 21.10
CA PHE A 5 -1.96 -8.87 20.44
C PHE A 5 -2.21 -10.00 21.45
N SER A 6 -3.25 -10.79 21.23
CA SER A 6 -3.55 -11.96 22.03
C SER A 6 -2.55 -13.10 21.78
N PRO A 7 -2.33 -14.02 22.76
CA PRO A 7 -1.47 -15.18 22.55
C PRO A 7 -1.90 -16.08 21.37
N ALA A 8 -3.20 -16.13 21.09
CA ALA A 8 -3.74 -16.90 19.96
C ALA A 8 -3.34 -16.26 18.62
N GLN A 9 -3.38 -14.93 18.51
CA GLN A 9 -2.94 -14.21 17.32
C GLN A 9 -1.43 -14.39 17.07
N LEU A 10 -0.62 -14.38 18.13
CA LEU A 10 0.84 -14.58 18.04
C LEU A 10 1.26 -16.01 17.68
N ALA A 11 0.32 -16.96 17.63
CA ALA A 11 0.59 -18.29 17.06
C ALA A 11 0.77 -18.24 15.54
N ASP A 12 0.19 -17.23 14.88
CA ASP A 12 0.45 -16.94 13.47
C ASP A 12 1.83 -16.28 13.29
N LYS A 13 2.64 -16.83 12.39
CA LYS A 13 4.03 -16.39 12.18
C LYS A 13 4.11 -14.98 11.60
N ASP A 14 3.19 -14.60 10.72
CA ASP A 14 3.18 -13.29 10.06
C ASP A 14 2.74 -12.20 11.04
N ILE A 15 1.76 -12.52 11.90
CA ILE A 15 1.35 -11.65 13.01
C ILE A 15 2.48 -11.47 14.02
N ALA A 16 3.13 -12.55 14.47
CA ALA A 16 4.26 -12.48 15.40
C ALA A 16 5.43 -11.67 14.84
N ALA A 17 5.77 -11.85 13.55
CA ALA A 17 6.79 -11.06 12.88
C ALA A 17 6.41 -9.57 12.82
N SER A 18 5.14 -9.28 12.52
CA SER A 18 4.62 -7.91 12.44
C SER A 18 4.62 -7.23 13.79
N GLU A 19 4.19 -7.92 14.85
CA GLU A 19 4.27 -7.42 16.23
C GLU A 19 5.71 -7.02 16.58
N ALA A 20 6.68 -7.92 16.34
CA ALA A 20 8.08 -7.65 16.64
C ALA A 20 8.61 -6.41 15.88
N ILE A 21 8.14 -6.17 14.66
CA ILE A 21 8.47 -4.97 13.88
C ILE A 21 7.79 -3.72 14.47
N ILE A 22 6.50 -3.80 14.79
CA ILE A 22 5.72 -2.67 15.33
C ILE A 22 6.30 -2.22 16.68
N ARG A 23 6.64 -3.16 17.57
CA ARG A 23 7.22 -2.87 18.90
C ARG A 23 8.50 -2.03 18.82
N LYS A 24 9.32 -2.20 17.77
CA LYS A 24 10.54 -1.41 17.53
C LYS A 24 10.28 0.07 17.24
N CYS A 25 9.09 0.42 16.74
CA CYS A 25 8.77 1.82 16.46
C CYS A 25 8.73 2.64 17.76
N VAL A 26 9.53 3.68 17.86
CA VAL A 26 9.56 4.61 19.01
C VAL A 26 8.91 5.97 18.70
N HIS A 27 8.23 6.08 17.55
CA HIS A 27 7.57 7.31 17.10
C HIS A 27 8.47 8.55 16.93
N CYS A 28 9.80 8.38 16.77
CA CYS A 28 10.76 9.48 16.64
C CYS A 28 10.58 10.38 15.41
N GLY A 29 9.93 9.89 14.34
CA GLY A 29 9.60 10.71 13.17
C GLY A 29 10.68 10.83 12.09
N PHE A 30 11.88 10.27 12.24
CA PHE A 30 12.93 10.33 11.20
C PHE A 30 12.45 9.84 9.81
N CYS A 31 11.58 8.83 9.81
CA CYS A 31 11.01 8.28 8.58
C CYS A 31 10.10 9.27 7.81
N THR A 32 9.57 10.33 8.44
CA THR A 32 8.65 11.26 7.78
C THR A 32 9.40 12.18 6.81
N ALA A 33 10.58 12.67 7.20
CA ALA A 33 11.41 13.55 6.39
C ALA A 33 11.91 12.91 5.08
N THR A 34 12.01 11.58 5.03
CA THR A 34 12.47 10.85 3.83
C THR A 34 11.34 10.24 3.01
N CYS A 35 10.13 10.16 3.55
CA CYS A 35 9.04 9.49 2.85
C CYS A 35 8.42 10.43 1.80
N PRO A 36 8.50 10.11 0.50
CA PRO A 36 8.03 11.02 -0.54
C PRO A 36 6.51 11.25 -0.48
N THR A 37 5.72 10.26 -0.07
CA THR A 37 4.27 10.42 0.04
C THR A 37 3.86 11.37 1.17
N TYR A 38 4.64 11.42 2.25
CA TYR A 38 4.45 12.38 3.32
C TYR A 38 4.97 13.78 2.93
N VAL A 39 6.19 13.87 2.41
CA VAL A 39 6.81 15.16 2.06
C VAL A 39 5.97 15.93 1.03
N LEU A 40 5.39 15.23 0.06
CA LEU A 40 4.53 15.85 -0.95
C LEU A 40 3.10 16.12 -0.46
N GLY A 41 2.54 15.22 0.35
CA GLY A 41 1.13 15.27 0.75
C GLY A 41 0.86 15.95 2.09
N GLY A 42 1.85 16.07 2.98
CA GLY A 42 1.72 16.60 4.34
C GLY A 42 0.84 15.80 5.30
N ASN A 43 0.20 14.72 4.84
CA ASN A 43 -0.70 13.91 5.65
C ASN A 43 0.08 12.88 6.46
N GLU A 44 0.04 12.96 7.79
CA GLU A 44 0.72 12.00 8.69
C GLU A 44 0.31 10.55 8.44
N LEU A 45 -0.92 10.27 8.00
CA LEU A 45 -1.37 8.92 7.66
C LEU A 45 -0.65 8.32 6.43
N ASP A 46 -0.05 9.17 5.58
CA ASP A 46 0.81 8.76 4.48
C ASP A 46 2.30 8.67 4.86
N SER A 47 2.65 9.02 6.11
CA SER A 47 3.98 8.83 6.66
C SER A 47 4.22 7.35 7.02
N PRO A 48 5.46 6.83 7.00
CA PRO A 48 5.73 5.45 7.37
C PRO A 48 5.32 5.17 8.81
N ARG A 49 5.51 6.13 9.72
CA ARG A 49 5.07 6.04 11.11
C ARG A 49 3.54 6.01 11.22
N GLY A 50 2.84 6.89 10.52
CA GLY A 50 1.38 6.89 10.50
C GLY A 50 0.81 5.59 9.95
N ARG A 51 1.43 5.03 8.90
CA ARG A 51 1.05 3.71 8.37
C ARG A 51 1.32 2.58 9.34
N ILE A 52 2.43 2.58 10.07
CA ILE A 52 2.67 1.59 11.15
C ILE A 52 1.53 1.63 12.16
N TYR A 53 1.05 2.81 12.53
CA TYR A 53 -0.08 2.96 13.44
C TYR A 53 -1.38 2.38 12.86
N LEU A 54 -1.67 2.67 11.59
CA LEU A 54 -2.84 2.11 10.90
C LEU A 54 -2.77 0.58 10.79
N ILE A 55 -1.60 0.05 10.46
CA ILE A 55 -1.37 -1.39 10.32
C ILE A 55 -1.49 -2.08 11.68
N LYS A 56 -0.94 -1.49 12.75
CA LYS A 56 -1.10 -1.99 14.11
C LYS A 56 -2.58 -2.10 14.48
N ASP A 57 -3.34 -1.00 14.36
CA ASP A 57 -4.77 -0.99 14.72
C ASP A 57 -5.56 -2.02 13.91
N MET A 58 -5.24 -2.15 12.62
CA MET A 58 -5.86 -3.12 11.71
C MET A 58 -5.59 -4.57 12.13
N LEU A 59 -4.34 -4.91 12.44
CA LEU A 59 -3.94 -6.29 12.77
C LEU A 59 -4.30 -6.68 14.21
N GLU A 60 -4.10 -5.80 15.19
CA GLU A 60 -4.40 -6.10 16.60
C GLU A 60 -5.88 -6.38 16.82
N ASN A 61 -6.74 -5.57 16.20
CA ASN A 61 -8.19 -5.66 16.37
C ASN A 61 -8.89 -6.51 15.31
N GLU A 62 -8.13 -7.18 14.42
CA GLU A 62 -8.65 -7.98 13.31
C GLU A 62 -9.73 -7.24 12.50
N ARG A 63 -9.53 -5.93 12.31
CA ARG A 63 -10.54 -5.07 11.69
C ARG A 63 -10.59 -5.32 10.20
N VAL A 64 -11.79 -5.30 9.65
CA VAL A 64 -11.98 -5.14 8.20
C VAL A 64 -11.53 -3.73 7.83
N PRO A 65 -10.52 -3.55 6.95
CA PRO A 65 -9.97 -2.24 6.69
C PRO A 65 -10.94 -1.37 5.90
N GLY A 66 -11.16 -0.14 6.37
CA GLY A 66 -11.96 0.85 5.66
C GLY A 66 -11.22 1.45 4.45
N PRO A 67 -11.93 2.14 3.54
CA PRO A 67 -11.34 2.71 2.32
C PRO A 67 -10.19 3.69 2.60
N GLU A 68 -10.23 4.46 3.68
CA GLU A 68 -9.15 5.39 4.04
C GLU A 68 -7.88 4.64 4.51
N VAL A 69 -8.01 3.55 5.28
CA VAL A 69 -6.85 2.72 5.67
C VAL A 69 -6.21 2.11 4.43
N VAL A 70 -7.03 1.51 3.56
CA VAL A 70 -6.57 0.90 2.31
C VAL A 70 -5.84 1.92 1.44
N LYS A 71 -6.42 3.11 1.25
CA LYS A 71 -5.81 4.21 0.49
C LYS A 71 -4.44 4.60 1.05
N HIS A 72 -4.31 4.77 2.37
CA HIS A 72 -3.04 5.15 2.96
C HIS A 72 -1.99 4.04 2.85
N VAL A 73 -2.35 2.77 3.07
CA VAL A 73 -1.45 1.63 2.88
C VAL A 73 -1.02 1.48 1.41
N ASP A 74 -1.95 1.59 0.47
CA ASP A 74 -1.70 1.44 -0.97
C ASP A 74 -0.87 2.58 -1.56
N ARG A 75 -0.91 3.78 -0.98
CA ARG A 75 -0.04 4.91 -1.38
C ARG A 75 1.44 4.66 -1.09
N CYS A 76 1.80 3.60 -0.36
CA CYS A 76 3.20 3.24 -0.18
C CYS A 76 3.86 2.88 -1.51
N LEU A 77 4.90 3.61 -1.91
CA LEU A 77 5.65 3.31 -3.13
C LEU A 77 6.61 2.13 -2.98
N SER A 78 6.75 1.56 -1.78
CA SER A 78 7.76 0.55 -1.45
C SER A 78 9.20 0.96 -1.82
N CYS A 79 9.53 2.25 -1.70
CA CYS A 79 10.86 2.79 -1.97
C CYS A 79 11.91 2.51 -0.86
N LEU A 80 11.45 2.07 0.32
CA LEU A 80 12.25 1.67 1.48
C LEU A 80 13.19 2.71 2.10
N ALA A 81 13.11 3.98 1.68
CA ALA A 81 13.89 5.07 2.27
C ALA A 81 13.67 5.24 3.79
N CYS A 82 12.46 4.89 4.27
CA CYS A 82 12.14 4.89 5.68
C CYS A 82 12.96 3.89 6.52
N MET A 83 13.43 2.79 5.94
CA MET A 83 14.21 1.77 6.64
C MET A 83 15.65 2.23 6.84
N THR A 84 16.26 2.86 5.83
CA THR A 84 17.66 3.31 5.89
C THR A 84 17.86 4.43 6.89
N THR A 85 16.86 5.29 7.09
CA THR A 85 16.91 6.38 8.08
C THR A 85 16.48 5.96 9.48
N CYS A 86 15.85 4.79 9.65
CA CYS A 86 15.24 4.44 10.93
C CYS A 86 16.31 4.07 11.98
N PRO A 87 16.49 4.85 13.06
CA PRO A 87 17.47 4.52 14.10
C PRO A 87 17.07 3.28 14.90
N SER A 88 15.78 2.94 14.92
CA SER A 88 15.24 1.79 15.65
C SER A 88 15.22 0.48 14.84
N GLY A 89 15.69 0.50 13.59
CA GLY A 89 15.77 -0.70 12.75
C GLY A 89 14.41 -1.35 12.47
N VAL A 90 13.37 -0.54 12.25
CA VAL A 90 12.03 -1.04 11.87
C VAL A 90 12.11 -1.63 10.47
N ASN A 91 11.82 -2.93 10.34
CA ASN A 91 11.77 -3.61 9.05
C ASN A 91 10.42 -3.36 8.35
N TYR A 92 10.26 -2.14 7.83
CA TYR A 92 9.01 -1.68 7.25
C TYR A 92 8.54 -2.52 6.05
N MET A 93 9.47 -3.08 5.26
CA MET A 93 9.17 -3.89 4.08
C MET A 93 8.25 -5.07 4.41
N HIS A 94 8.63 -5.89 5.39
CA HIS A 94 7.80 -7.05 5.78
C HIS A 94 6.45 -6.62 6.36
N LEU A 95 6.41 -5.52 7.12
CA LEU A 95 5.17 -5.04 7.73
C LEU A 95 4.16 -4.54 6.68
N VAL A 96 4.61 -3.79 5.68
CA VAL A 96 3.72 -3.28 4.63
C VAL A 96 3.24 -4.40 3.70
N ASP A 97 4.07 -5.42 3.46
CA ASP A 97 3.69 -6.57 2.65
C ASP A 97 2.62 -7.41 3.35
N HIS A 98 2.78 -7.69 4.65
CA HIS A 98 1.74 -8.36 5.42
C HIS A 98 0.43 -7.54 5.47
N ALA A 99 0.53 -6.23 5.68
CA ALA A 99 -0.63 -5.35 5.67
C ALA A 99 -1.39 -5.38 4.33
N ARG A 100 -0.67 -5.42 3.19
CA ARG A 100 -1.28 -5.51 1.86
C ARG A 100 -1.94 -6.86 1.61
N ALA A 101 -1.32 -7.95 2.06
CA ALA A 101 -1.92 -9.28 1.99
C ALA A 101 -3.23 -9.32 2.79
N TYR A 102 -3.20 -8.79 4.01
CA TYR A 102 -4.38 -8.68 4.87
C TYR A 102 -5.49 -7.82 4.24
N VAL A 103 -5.14 -6.68 3.63
CA VAL A 103 -6.10 -5.85 2.89
C VAL A 103 -6.71 -6.61 1.72
N GLU A 104 -5.92 -7.36 0.95
CA GLU A 104 -6.45 -8.09 -0.21
C GLU A 104 -7.43 -9.20 0.18
N THR A 105 -7.24 -9.84 1.33
CA THR A 105 -8.16 -10.88 1.82
C THR A 105 -9.41 -10.32 2.51
N HIS A 106 -9.31 -9.16 3.16
CA HIS A 106 -10.41 -8.62 3.98
C HIS A 106 -11.17 -7.44 3.35
N TYR A 107 -10.63 -6.78 2.33
CA TYR A 107 -11.27 -5.62 1.68
C TYR A 107 -11.72 -5.91 0.25
N ARG A 108 -13.00 -5.68 -0.02
CA ARG A 108 -13.56 -5.82 -1.37
C ARG A 108 -13.41 -4.52 -2.16
N ARG A 109 -12.39 -4.47 -3.03
CA ARG A 109 -12.14 -3.34 -3.93
C ARG A 109 -13.29 -3.10 -4.93
N PRO A 110 -13.55 -1.85 -5.32
CA PRO A 110 -14.51 -1.52 -6.38
C PRO A 110 -14.24 -2.25 -7.69
N LEU A 111 -15.30 -2.51 -8.47
CA LEU A 111 -15.20 -3.22 -9.76
C LEU A 111 -14.14 -2.62 -10.69
N ALA A 112 -14.11 -1.30 -10.82
CA ALA A 112 -13.16 -0.59 -11.67
C ALA A 112 -11.71 -0.85 -11.29
N GLU A 113 -11.38 -0.84 -9.99
CA GLU A 113 -10.02 -1.13 -9.51
C GLU A 113 -9.61 -2.58 -9.78
N ARG A 114 -10.51 -3.53 -9.57
CA ARG A 114 -10.25 -4.96 -9.81
C ARG A 114 -9.99 -5.22 -11.29
N VAL A 115 -10.79 -4.63 -12.16
CA VAL A 115 -10.61 -4.72 -13.62
C VAL A 115 -9.28 -4.10 -14.02
N LEU A 116 -8.97 -2.89 -13.55
CA LEU A 116 -7.70 -2.22 -13.85
C LEU A 116 -6.51 -3.07 -13.42
N ARG A 117 -6.49 -3.58 -12.19
CA ARG A 117 -5.42 -4.46 -11.67
C ARG A 117 -5.29 -5.74 -12.50
N ALA A 118 -6.40 -6.38 -12.87
CA ALA A 118 -6.39 -7.58 -13.72
C ALA A 118 -5.83 -7.30 -15.12
N VAL A 119 -6.19 -6.16 -15.73
CA VAL A 119 -5.63 -5.72 -17.02
C VAL A 119 -4.13 -5.48 -16.89
N VAL A 120 -3.69 -4.73 -15.88
CA VAL A 120 -2.27 -4.45 -15.62
C VAL A 120 -1.47 -5.75 -15.45
N ALA A 121 -1.95 -6.66 -14.61
CA ALA A 121 -1.31 -7.94 -14.35
C ALA A 121 -1.27 -8.89 -15.57
N SER A 122 -2.29 -8.82 -16.44
CA SER A 122 -2.35 -9.67 -17.64
C SER A 122 -1.64 -9.08 -18.86
N VAL A 123 -1.35 -7.78 -18.87
CA VAL A 123 -0.75 -7.06 -20.00
C VAL A 123 0.72 -6.71 -19.77
N LEU A 124 1.06 -6.05 -18.65
CA LEU A 124 2.42 -5.51 -18.43
C LEU A 124 3.53 -6.59 -18.42
N PRO A 125 3.36 -7.76 -17.79
CA PRO A 125 4.40 -8.79 -17.76
C PRO A 125 4.62 -9.51 -19.10
N TYR A 126 3.73 -9.31 -20.09
CA TYR A 126 3.70 -10.09 -21.33
C TYR A 126 3.98 -9.20 -22.54
N PRO A 127 5.23 -9.16 -23.08
CA PRO A 127 5.65 -8.18 -24.08
C PRO A 127 4.79 -8.15 -25.36
N LYS A 128 4.30 -9.31 -25.82
CA LYS A 128 3.42 -9.40 -26.99
C LYS A 128 2.07 -8.72 -26.75
N ARG A 129 1.47 -8.93 -25.57
CA ARG A 129 0.19 -8.32 -25.17
C ARG A 129 0.35 -6.83 -24.99
N PHE A 130 1.43 -6.40 -24.34
CA PHE A 130 1.75 -4.99 -24.16
C PHE A 130 1.95 -4.26 -25.50
N ARG A 131 2.71 -4.84 -26.44
CA ARG A 131 2.88 -4.25 -27.79
C ARG A 131 1.56 -4.14 -28.56
N ALA A 132 0.71 -5.16 -28.48
CA ALA A 132 -0.61 -5.12 -29.11
C ALA A 132 -1.48 -4.02 -28.48
N ALA A 133 -1.49 -3.91 -27.15
CA ALA A 133 -2.19 -2.85 -26.44
C ALA A 133 -1.72 -1.46 -26.85
N LEU A 134 -0.40 -1.24 -27.00
CA LEU A 134 0.15 0.04 -27.47
C LEU A 134 -0.25 0.38 -28.91
N ARG A 135 -0.26 -0.61 -29.82
CA ARG A 135 -0.72 -0.40 -31.20
C ARG A 135 -2.20 -0.02 -31.25
N LEU A 136 -3.04 -0.71 -30.47
CA LEU A 136 -4.47 -0.40 -30.34
C LEU A 136 -4.69 0.99 -29.71
N ALA A 137 -3.92 1.34 -28.68
CA ALA A 137 -3.95 2.67 -28.08
C ALA A 137 -3.59 3.77 -29.08
N GLY A 138 -2.61 3.51 -29.97
CA GLY A 138 -2.25 4.42 -31.07
C GLY A 138 -3.41 4.66 -32.05
N LEU A 139 -4.19 3.63 -32.35
CA LEU A 139 -5.39 3.73 -33.21
C LEU A 139 -6.56 4.41 -32.50
N ALA A 140 -6.67 4.26 -31.18
CA ALA A 140 -7.71 4.87 -30.36
C ALA A 140 -7.42 6.33 -29.96
N ARG A 141 -6.25 6.86 -30.33
CA ARG A 141 -5.80 8.24 -30.05
C ARG A 141 -6.82 9.34 -30.39
N PRO A 142 -7.57 9.31 -31.52
CA PRO A 142 -8.60 10.32 -31.79
C PRO A 142 -9.78 10.30 -30.80
N LEU A 143 -10.00 9.19 -30.07
CA LEU A 143 -11.04 9.09 -29.03
C LEU A 143 -10.52 9.46 -27.62
N ALA A 144 -9.28 9.94 -27.49
CA ALA A 144 -8.68 10.24 -26.20
C ALA A 144 -9.48 11.25 -25.36
N GLY A 145 -10.17 12.22 -26.00
CA GLY A 145 -11.02 13.19 -25.32
C GLY A 145 -12.20 12.55 -24.57
N LEU A 146 -12.72 11.43 -25.06
CA LEU A 146 -13.82 10.70 -24.40
C LEU A 146 -13.34 9.96 -23.13
N LEU A 147 -12.08 9.51 -23.15
CA LEU A 147 -11.46 8.76 -22.04
C LEU A 147 -11.06 9.67 -20.87
N GLN A 148 -10.84 10.98 -21.10
CA GLN A 148 -10.52 11.95 -20.05
C GLN A 148 -11.67 12.17 -19.04
N GLY A 149 -12.92 11.82 -19.41
CA GLY A 149 -14.06 11.84 -18.51
C GLY A 149 -14.11 10.66 -17.53
N ILE A 150 -13.33 9.60 -17.76
CA ILE A 150 -13.32 8.39 -16.94
C ILE A 150 -12.34 8.59 -15.78
N ARG A 151 -12.89 8.91 -14.60
CA ARG A 151 -12.15 9.23 -13.35
C ARG A 151 -10.97 8.29 -13.01
N PRO A 152 -11.05 6.95 -13.13
CA PRO A 152 -9.93 6.06 -12.82
C PRO A 152 -8.80 6.03 -13.87
N LEU A 153 -9.00 6.63 -15.06
CA LEU A 153 -8.01 6.68 -16.14
C LEU A 153 -7.41 8.09 -16.33
N ARG A 154 -7.85 9.06 -15.53
CA ARG A 154 -7.30 10.40 -15.55
C ARG A 154 -5.95 10.39 -14.83
N PRO A 155 -4.86 10.85 -15.47
CA PRO A 155 -3.59 11.03 -14.77
C PRO A 155 -3.80 12.05 -13.63
N ALA A 156 -3.28 11.71 -12.46
CA ALA A 156 -3.33 12.54 -11.26
C ALA A 156 -2.55 13.84 -11.44
#